data_AF-M6ZQ26-F1
#
_entry.id   AF-M6ZQ26-F1
#
_cell.length_a   1.000
_cell.length_b   1.000
_cell.length_c   1.000
_cell.angle_alpha   90.00
_cell.angle_beta   90.00
_cell.angle_gamma   90.00
#
_symmetry.space_group_name_H-M   'P 1'
#
loop_
_entity.id
_entity.type
_entity.pdbx_description
1 polymer ?
#
loop_
_entity_poly.entity_id
_entity_poly.type
_entity_poly.pdbx_seq_one_letter_code
_entity_poly.pdbx_strand_id
1 'polypeptide(L)'
;MQICRGKETCKAGRVLKMEKQKRVDQISKLQKESFDILVIGGGSTGAGAAFDAAKRGYKTALIERKDFASGTSSRSTKLIHGGVRYLAQFHFKLIHEALTERQRLLENAPHLVKPLKFVLPAYRFYERPYYGIGLTLYDILASKGKLPSHKTVSKSETISEFKAIKKDGLFGGITYYDAQFNDARLNVLLARSAQKEGAVVANRIELVSFIKKSGKIVGANLKDLETAKTFPVYTKVIANTTGIWVDHVRKLDDPRTFNVLSPSQGIHLVFSKERVPCTSAMIIPKTKDGRVVFIIPWEDHVILGTTDTPIENPGEEPLPIGNEVQFLLDTGNEYLENPVTEKDILSVFVGIRPLISPEGNQDTKNISREEVILVSNSGLVTMGGGKWSTYRKMAEDLVDKLIQIGNLEVREKCSTKFYVYPGAADYSESLYQEIEKTYKIDTIFAKRLQNYYGTEVFEVLGKNRNYWEKEFRISKRKFCLRLTKNLR
;
A
#
# COMPACT_ATOMS: atom_id res chain seq x y z
N MET A 1 -17.34 2.35 -5.44
CA MET A 1 -18.52 1.48 -5.25
C MET A 1 -19.74 2.26 -5.70
N GLN A 2 -20.28 1.96 -6.88
CA GLN A 2 -21.59 2.46 -7.26
C GLN A 2 -22.57 1.33 -6.92
N ILE A 3 -23.41 1.57 -5.93
CA ILE A 3 -24.42 0.62 -5.50
C ILE A 3 -25.50 0.61 -6.59
N CYS A 4 -25.59 -0.48 -7.35
CA CYS A 4 -26.69 -0.68 -8.31
C CYS A 4 -28.02 -0.69 -7.54
N ARG A 5 -28.81 0.37 -7.69
CA ARG A 5 -30.24 0.38 -7.35
C ARG A 5 -31.02 0.26 -8.66
N GLY A 6 -31.56 -0.92 -8.96
CA GLY A 6 -32.46 -1.11 -10.10
C GLY A 6 -32.58 -2.56 -10.56
N LYS A 7 -33.81 -3.01 -10.84
CA LYS A 7 -34.16 -4.36 -11.34
C LYS A 7 -33.88 -4.51 -12.84
N GLU A 8 -32.67 -4.17 -13.30
CA GLU A 8 -32.22 -4.55 -14.64
C GLU A 8 -31.12 -5.60 -14.49
N THR A 9 -31.48 -6.84 -14.80
CA THR A 9 -30.61 -8.00 -14.71
C THR A 9 -29.45 -7.86 -15.70
N CYS A 10 -28.26 -7.49 -15.21
CA CYS A 10 -27.01 -7.80 -15.90
C CYS A 10 -26.90 -9.33 -16.04
N LYS A 11 -27.23 -9.86 -17.22
CA LYS A 11 -26.79 -11.19 -17.67
C LYS A 11 -25.30 -11.11 -18.06
N ALA A 12 -24.44 -10.80 -17.10
CA ALA A 12 -23.00 -10.96 -17.22
C ALA A 12 -22.59 -12.23 -16.46
N GLY A 13 -21.74 -13.04 -17.08
CA GLY A 13 -21.34 -14.37 -16.61
C GLY A 13 -20.86 -14.37 -15.16
N ARG A 14 -20.95 -15.56 -14.52
CA ARG A 14 -20.55 -15.85 -13.12
C ARG A 14 -19.46 -14.88 -12.62
N VAL A 15 -19.89 -13.82 -11.93
CA VAL A 15 -19.00 -12.97 -11.16
C VAL A 15 -18.27 -13.90 -10.20
N LEU A 16 -16.94 -13.91 -10.26
CA LEU A 16 -16.12 -14.73 -9.38
C LEU A 16 -16.46 -14.40 -7.93
N LYS A 17 -17.27 -15.29 -7.35
CA LYS A 17 -17.64 -15.37 -5.96
C LYS A 17 -16.35 -15.44 -5.11
N MET A 18 -15.86 -14.30 -4.64
CA MET A 18 -15.34 -14.22 -3.27
C MET A 18 -16.54 -14.35 -2.33
N GLU A 19 -17.14 -15.53 -2.32
CA GLU A 19 -18.40 -15.74 -1.60
C GLU A 19 -18.18 -15.93 -0.12
N LYS A 20 -19.22 -15.59 0.64
CA LYS A 20 -19.44 -16.03 2.02
C LYS A 20 -19.08 -17.51 2.24
N GLN A 21 -19.31 -18.35 1.22
CA GLN A 21 -18.91 -19.77 1.22
C GLN A 21 -17.41 -19.99 1.39
N LYS A 22 -16.55 -19.20 0.72
CA LYS A 22 -15.10 -19.30 0.92
C LYS A 22 -14.71 -18.95 2.35
N ARG A 23 -15.34 -17.94 2.97
CA ARG A 23 -15.09 -17.57 4.38
C ARG A 23 -15.45 -18.69 5.34
N VAL A 24 -16.61 -19.32 5.17
CA VAL A 24 -17.04 -20.47 5.99
C VAL A 24 -16.00 -21.60 5.92
N ASP A 25 -15.48 -21.89 4.73
CA ASP A 25 -14.43 -22.91 4.57
C ASP A 25 -13.14 -22.51 5.29
N GLN A 26 -12.72 -21.23 5.21
CA GLN A 26 -11.56 -20.73 5.95
C GLN A 26 -11.75 -20.86 7.47
N ILE A 27 -12.94 -20.55 8.00
CA ILE A 27 -13.25 -20.69 9.43
C ILE A 27 -13.24 -22.15 9.85
N SER A 28 -13.82 -23.04 9.05
CA SER A 28 -13.75 -24.48 9.33
C SER A 28 -12.30 -24.97 9.39
N LYS A 29 -11.40 -24.47 8.52
CA LYS A 29 -9.97 -24.78 8.59
C LYS A 29 -9.33 -24.22 9.86
N LEU A 30 -9.59 -22.96 10.21
CA LEU A 30 -9.11 -22.37 11.47
C LEU A 30 -9.49 -23.22 12.69
N GLN A 31 -10.71 -23.75 12.72
CA GLN A 31 -11.23 -24.54 13.84
C GLN A 31 -10.65 -25.96 13.94
N LYS A 32 -10.29 -26.57 12.81
CA LYS A 32 -9.91 -27.99 12.74
C LYS A 32 -8.40 -28.22 12.64
N GLU A 33 -7.66 -27.21 12.23
CA GLU A 33 -6.24 -27.35 11.90
C GLU A 33 -5.35 -26.67 12.93
N SER A 34 -4.15 -27.22 13.15
CA SER A 34 -3.05 -26.55 13.85
C SER A 34 -2.13 -25.83 12.86
N PHE A 35 -1.54 -24.72 13.25
CA PHE A 35 -0.72 -23.87 12.38
C PHE A 35 0.74 -23.77 12.84
N ASP A 36 1.67 -23.63 11.90
CA ASP A 36 3.04 -23.25 12.23
C ASP A 36 3.07 -21.78 12.70
N ILE A 37 2.36 -20.89 12.00
CA ILE A 37 2.34 -19.45 12.27
C ILE A 37 0.90 -18.93 12.27
N LEU A 38 0.52 -18.18 13.31
CA LEU A 38 -0.71 -17.36 13.33
C LEU A 38 -0.35 -15.88 13.29
N VAL A 39 -0.87 -15.16 12.30
CA VAL A 39 -0.67 -13.71 12.12
C VAL A 39 -1.94 -12.97 12.49
N ILE A 40 -1.80 -11.97 13.37
CA ILE A 40 -2.90 -11.16 13.89
C ILE A 40 -2.81 -9.74 13.33
N GLY A 41 -3.84 -9.35 12.58
CA GLY A 41 -3.95 -8.05 11.90
C GLY A 41 -3.77 -8.16 10.39
N GLY A 42 -4.82 -7.88 9.62
CA GLY A 42 -4.87 -7.94 8.16
C GLY A 42 -4.51 -6.62 7.46
N GLY A 43 -3.67 -5.80 8.09
CA GLY A 43 -2.99 -4.66 7.45
C GLY A 43 -1.77 -5.10 6.64
N SER A 44 -1.02 -4.14 6.11
CA SER A 44 0.08 -4.40 5.15
C SER A 44 1.17 -5.29 5.75
N THR A 45 1.48 -5.07 7.03
CA THR A 45 2.48 -5.84 7.77
C THR A 45 2.05 -7.31 7.91
N GLY A 46 0.83 -7.57 8.39
CA GLY A 46 0.36 -8.93 8.62
C GLY A 46 -0.01 -9.67 7.34
N ALA A 47 -0.64 -8.99 6.37
CA ALA A 47 -0.92 -9.58 5.06
C ALA A 47 0.38 -9.93 4.31
N GLY A 48 1.40 -9.05 4.38
CA GLY A 48 2.72 -9.33 3.83
C GLY A 48 3.42 -10.50 4.52
N ALA A 49 3.40 -10.55 5.85
CA ALA A 49 4.01 -11.63 6.63
C ALA A 49 3.32 -12.98 6.39
N ALA A 50 1.99 -13.00 6.36
CA ALA A 50 1.24 -14.22 6.06
C ALA A 50 1.50 -14.72 4.64
N PHE A 51 1.62 -13.80 3.68
CA PHE A 51 1.98 -14.13 2.31
C PHE A 51 3.38 -14.74 2.21
N ASP A 52 4.39 -14.11 2.81
CA ASP A 52 5.75 -14.63 2.79
C ASP A 52 5.86 -15.99 3.51
N ALA A 53 5.28 -16.11 4.70
CA ALA A 53 5.26 -17.36 5.45
C ALA A 53 4.63 -18.51 4.65
N ALA A 54 3.46 -18.28 4.03
CA ALA A 54 2.81 -19.27 3.19
C ALA A 54 3.64 -19.61 1.95
N LYS A 55 4.23 -18.61 1.30
CA LYS A 55 5.09 -18.81 0.11
C LYS A 55 6.33 -19.65 0.42
N ARG A 56 6.86 -19.56 1.65
CA ARG A 56 7.96 -20.39 2.15
C ARG A 56 7.52 -21.79 2.59
N GLY A 57 6.23 -22.08 2.48
CA GLY A 57 5.63 -23.38 2.75
C GLY A 57 5.12 -23.56 4.18
N TYR A 58 5.10 -22.53 5.03
CA TYR A 58 4.60 -22.66 6.41
C TYR A 58 3.09 -22.73 6.48
N LYS A 59 2.56 -23.60 7.35
CA LYS A 59 1.13 -23.68 7.58
C LYS A 59 0.67 -22.44 8.36
N THR A 60 0.10 -21.49 7.63
CA THR A 60 -0.09 -20.12 8.11
C THR A 60 -1.57 -19.77 8.21
N ALA A 61 -1.95 -19.08 9.28
CA ALA A 61 -3.25 -18.44 9.43
C ALA A 61 -3.10 -16.92 9.54
N LEU A 62 -3.96 -16.16 8.85
CA LEU A 62 -4.09 -14.70 8.98
C LEU A 62 -5.51 -14.37 9.44
N ILE A 63 -5.61 -13.63 10.54
CA ILE A 63 -6.88 -13.13 11.04
C ILE A 63 -6.95 -11.60 11.07
N GLU A 64 -8.13 -11.07 10.78
CA GLU A 64 -8.43 -9.64 10.83
C GLU A 64 -9.77 -9.42 11.55
N ARG A 65 -9.79 -8.51 12.52
CA ARG A 65 -10.98 -8.21 13.33
C ARG A 65 -12.08 -7.54 12.51
N LYS A 66 -11.73 -6.62 11.61
CA LYS A 66 -12.67 -5.89 10.75
C LYS A 66 -12.59 -6.42 9.33
N ASP A 67 -12.17 -5.58 8.39
CA ASP A 67 -11.89 -5.94 7.01
C ASP A 67 -10.41 -5.71 6.70
N PHE A 68 -9.90 -6.40 5.69
CA PHE A 68 -8.52 -6.25 5.26
C PHE A 68 -8.24 -4.79 4.89
N ALA A 69 -7.09 -4.28 5.33
CA ALA A 69 -6.67 -2.87 5.17
C ALA A 69 -7.50 -1.80 5.92
N SER A 70 -8.51 -2.15 6.70
CA SER A 70 -9.44 -1.16 7.30
C SER A 70 -8.79 -0.19 8.32
N GLY A 71 -7.63 -0.55 8.89
CA GLY A 71 -6.82 0.34 9.72
C GLY A 71 -5.96 1.32 8.90
N THR A 72 -4.75 1.62 9.38
CA THR A 72 -3.81 2.57 8.76
C THR A 72 -3.50 2.25 7.29
N SER A 73 -3.51 0.98 6.90
CA SER A 73 -3.07 0.52 5.59
C SER A 73 -3.93 1.00 4.42
N SER A 74 -5.15 1.52 4.63
CA SER A 74 -5.98 2.16 3.57
C SER A 74 -5.95 3.70 3.61
N ARG A 75 -5.21 4.27 4.55
CA ARG A 75 -5.26 5.70 4.91
C ARG A 75 -3.90 6.38 4.74
N SER A 76 -3.12 5.91 3.76
CA SER A 76 -1.82 6.50 3.43
C SER A 76 -1.98 7.63 2.41
N THR A 77 -0.87 8.34 2.16
CA THR A 77 -0.73 9.27 1.03
C THR A 77 -0.77 8.58 -0.33
N LYS A 78 -0.94 7.24 -0.40
CA LYS A 78 -0.98 6.47 -1.65
C LYS A 78 0.31 6.56 -2.48
N LEU A 79 1.45 6.73 -1.81
CA LEU A 79 2.77 6.80 -2.44
C LEU A 79 3.67 5.66 -1.95
N ILE A 80 4.41 5.06 -2.88
CA ILE A 80 5.59 4.24 -2.61
C ILE A 80 6.80 5.11 -2.91
N HIS A 81 7.34 5.72 -1.86
CA HIS A 81 8.41 6.71 -1.97
C HIS A 81 9.60 6.34 -1.10
N GLY A 82 10.81 6.69 -1.55
CA GLY A 82 12.04 6.53 -0.76
C GLY A 82 12.19 7.62 0.32
N GLY A 83 11.47 8.73 0.17
CA GLY A 83 11.43 9.82 1.16
C GLY A 83 12.61 10.76 1.03
N VAL A 84 12.59 11.56 -0.04
CA VAL A 84 13.60 12.60 -0.33
C VAL A 84 13.92 13.47 0.89
N ARG A 85 12.92 13.78 1.74
CA ARG A 85 13.13 14.56 2.98
C ARG A 85 14.12 13.93 3.96
N TYR A 86 14.25 12.60 3.97
CA TYR A 86 15.17 11.90 4.88
C TYR A 86 16.64 12.05 4.46
N LEU A 87 16.91 12.57 3.25
CA LEU A 87 18.27 12.92 2.84
C LEU A 87 18.88 13.96 3.77
N ALA A 88 18.08 14.93 4.23
CA ALA A 88 18.52 15.95 5.18
C ALA A 88 18.89 15.37 6.56
N GLN A 89 18.45 14.14 6.86
CA GLN A 89 18.75 13.42 8.11
C GLN A 89 19.84 12.36 7.93
N PHE A 90 20.45 12.25 6.74
CA PHE A 90 21.48 11.25 6.42
C PHE A 90 21.04 9.77 6.60
N HIS A 91 19.74 9.48 6.54
CA HIS A 91 19.20 8.12 6.67
C HIS A 91 19.32 7.31 5.36
N PHE A 92 20.53 7.20 4.80
CA PHE A 92 20.76 6.64 3.47
C PHE A 92 20.34 5.18 3.30
N LYS A 93 20.56 4.35 4.33
CA LYS A 93 20.16 2.92 4.31
C LYS A 93 18.65 2.77 4.10
N LEU A 94 17.87 3.52 4.88
CA LEU A 94 16.41 3.53 4.81
C LEU A 94 15.91 3.98 3.42
N ILE A 95 16.55 5.01 2.87
CA ILE A 95 16.21 5.54 1.54
C ILE A 95 16.52 4.50 0.46
N HIS A 96 17.72 3.91 0.48
CA HIS A 96 18.13 2.90 -0.49
C HIS A 96 17.23 1.66 -0.47
N GLU A 97 16.86 1.20 0.73
CA GLU A 97 15.95 0.08 0.88
C GLU A 97 14.56 0.40 0.32
N ALA A 98 13.98 1.54 0.70
CA ALA A 98 12.67 1.95 0.20
C ALA A 98 12.66 2.16 -1.33
N LEU A 99 13.75 2.67 -1.90
CA LEU A 99 13.92 2.80 -3.36
C LEU A 99 14.03 1.44 -4.07
N THR A 100 14.71 0.48 -3.44
CA THR A 100 14.83 -0.89 -3.96
C THR A 100 13.48 -1.60 -3.93
N GLU A 101 12.74 -1.48 -2.82
CA GLU A 101 11.40 -2.06 -2.68
C GLU A 101 10.39 -1.39 -3.62
N ARG A 102 10.51 -0.07 -3.86
CA ARG A 102 9.73 0.64 -4.87
C ARG A 102 9.89 0.02 -6.26
N GLN A 103 11.13 -0.27 -6.66
CA GLN A 103 11.39 -0.90 -7.95
C GLN A 103 10.76 -2.30 -8.03
N ARG A 104 10.89 -3.11 -6.97
CA ARG A 104 10.26 -4.44 -6.90
C ARG A 104 8.74 -4.35 -7.02
N LEU A 105 8.11 -3.36 -6.38
CA LEU A 105 6.65 -3.21 -6.43
C LEU A 105 6.14 -2.77 -7.81
N LEU A 106 6.89 -1.89 -8.49
CA LEU A 106 6.62 -1.53 -9.89
C LEU A 106 6.66 -2.75 -10.81
N GLU A 107 7.53 -3.73 -10.53
CA GLU A 107 7.69 -4.95 -11.32
C GLU A 107 6.68 -6.03 -10.96
N ASN A 108 6.41 -6.24 -9.66
CA ASN A 108 5.57 -7.33 -9.17
C ASN A 108 4.08 -7.03 -9.35
N ALA A 109 3.68 -5.77 -9.22
CA ALA A 109 2.28 -5.32 -9.30
C ALA A 109 2.10 -4.11 -10.24
N PRO A 110 2.51 -4.21 -11.52
CA PRO A 110 2.59 -3.08 -12.46
C PRO A 110 1.21 -2.47 -12.79
N HIS A 111 0.12 -3.18 -12.49
CA HIS A 111 -1.24 -2.68 -12.65
C HIS A 111 -1.67 -1.77 -11.49
N LEU A 112 -1.16 -1.99 -10.28
CA LEU A 112 -1.52 -1.25 -9.06
C LEU A 112 -0.49 -0.21 -8.65
N VAL A 113 0.79 -0.42 -8.97
CA VAL A 113 1.90 0.46 -8.62
C VAL A 113 2.43 1.08 -9.90
N LYS A 114 2.37 2.40 -9.99
CA LYS A 114 2.68 3.17 -11.20
C LYS A 114 3.70 4.25 -10.92
N PRO A 115 4.60 4.57 -11.87
CA PRO A 115 5.42 5.77 -11.80
C PRO A 115 4.54 7.01 -11.65
N LEU A 116 4.91 7.92 -10.75
CA LEU A 116 4.31 9.23 -10.61
C LEU A 116 5.41 10.28 -10.68
N LYS A 117 5.24 11.24 -11.58
CA LYS A 117 6.12 12.40 -11.68
C LYS A 117 5.77 13.39 -10.58
N PHE A 118 6.80 13.93 -9.92
CA PHE A 118 6.70 14.97 -8.91
C PHE A 118 7.34 16.25 -9.43
N VAL A 119 6.74 17.38 -9.08
CA VAL A 119 7.24 18.73 -9.31
C VAL A 119 7.64 19.31 -7.96
N LEU A 120 8.88 19.75 -7.85
CA LEU A 120 9.42 20.50 -6.73
C LEU A 120 9.63 21.95 -7.21
N PRO A 121 8.69 22.87 -6.91
CA PRO A 121 8.74 24.22 -7.45
C PRO A 121 9.79 25.07 -6.74
N ALA A 122 10.39 25.99 -7.49
CA ALA A 122 11.36 26.95 -7.00
C ALA A 122 10.84 28.37 -7.21
N TYR A 123 10.65 29.09 -6.10
CA TYR A 123 10.26 30.51 -6.05
C TYR A 123 11.47 31.41 -5.76
N ARG A 124 12.62 30.84 -5.40
CA ARG A 124 13.88 31.55 -5.22
C ARG A 124 14.95 30.95 -6.12
N PHE A 125 15.84 31.78 -6.66
CA PHE A 125 16.84 31.34 -7.65
C PHE A 125 17.77 30.23 -7.12
N TYR A 126 18.11 30.25 -5.82
CA TYR A 126 19.00 29.28 -5.19
C TYR A 126 18.33 27.93 -4.87
N GLU A 127 17.00 27.84 -4.94
CA GLU A 127 16.28 26.61 -4.62
C GLU A 127 16.53 25.52 -5.68
N ARG A 128 16.64 25.89 -6.96
CA ARG A 128 16.96 24.93 -8.04
C ARG A 128 18.31 24.24 -7.83
N PRO A 129 19.45 24.93 -7.65
CA PRO A 129 20.71 24.22 -7.42
C PRO A 129 20.69 23.41 -6.10
N TYR A 130 20.06 23.94 -5.04
CA TYR A 130 19.96 23.22 -3.77
C TYR A 130 19.17 21.92 -3.88
N TYR A 131 17.96 21.97 -4.46
CA TYR A 131 17.14 20.79 -4.70
C TYR A 131 17.79 19.82 -5.69
N GLY A 132 18.51 20.35 -6.69
CA GLY A 132 19.25 19.56 -7.68
C GLY A 132 20.27 18.67 -7.00
N ILE A 133 21.10 19.22 -6.11
CA ILE A 133 22.11 18.43 -5.36
C ILE A 133 21.44 17.31 -4.56
N GLY A 134 20.36 17.62 -3.84
CA GLY A 134 19.62 16.62 -3.07
C GLY A 134 19.06 15.50 -3.96
N LEU A 135 18.49 15.85 -5.11
CA LEU A 135 17.92 14.87 -6.04
C LEU A 135 18.99 14.11 -6.83
N THR A 136 20.18 14.68 -7.08
CA THR A 136 21.33 13.92 -7.60
C THR A 136 21.71 12.82 -6.63
N LEU A 137 21.81 13.11 -5.33
CA LEU A 137 22.08 12.09 -4.31
C LEU A 137 20.97 11.03 -4.25
N TYR A 138 19.72 11.47 -4.37
CA TYR A 138 18.57 10.57 -4.45
C TYR A 138 18.66 9.60 -5.63
N ASP A 139 19.02 10.11 -6.82
CA ASP A 139 19.17 9.32 -8.04
C ASP A 139 20.33 8.33 -7.95
N ILE A 140 21.44 8.72 -7.31
CA ILE A 140 22.57 7.82 -7.04
C ILE A 140 22.12 6.63 -6.19
N LEU A 141 21.35 6.89 -5.13
CA LEU A 141 20.79 5.84 -4.26
C LEU A 141 19.75 4.98 -5.01
N ALA A 142 19.08 5.56 -6.01
CA ALA A 142 18.10 4.91 -6.88
C ALA A 142 18.71 4.24 -8.12
N SER A 143 20.04 4.24 -8.29
CA SER A 143 20.74 3.88 -9.55
C SER A 143 20.42 2.51 -10.15
N LYS A 144 19.86 1.58 -9.36
CA LYS A 144 19.40 0.26 -9.84
C LYS A 144 17.94 0.24 -10.32
N GLY A 145 17.22 1.36 -10.18
CA GLY A 145 15.84 1.53 -10.58
C GLY A 145 15.67 1.83 -12.06
N LYS A 146 14.43 1.69 -12.55
CA LYS A 146 14.06 1.96 -13.96
C LYS A 146 13.36 3.31 -14.14
N LEU A 147 13.12 4.05 -13.07
CA LEU A 147 12.48 5.36 -13.15
C LEU A 147 13.45 6.39 -13.73
N PRO A 148 12.95 7.37 -14.51
CA PRO A 148 13.80 8.44 -15.02
C PRO A 148 14.43 9.28 -13.90
N SER A 149 15.67 9.73 -14.12
CA SER A 149 16.37 10.68 -13.25
C SER A 149 15.65 12.03 -13.18
N HIS A 150 16.01 12.80 -12.15
CA HIS A 150 15.49 14.15 -12.00
C HIS A 150 15.91 15.06 -13.16
N LYS A 151 15.08 16.08 -13.43
CA LYS A 151 15.34 17.10 -14.45
C LYS A 151 15.04 18.48 -13.90
N THR A 152 15.94 19.41 -14.15
CA THR A 152 15.64 20.83 -13.92
C THR A 152 14.70 21.30 -15.03
N VAL A 153 13.65 22.02 -14.64
CA VAL A 153 12.63 22.54 -15.55
C VAL A 153 12.52 24.06 -15.43
N SER A 154 12.28 24.71 -16.57
CA SER A 154 12.00 26.15 -16.66
C SER A 154 10.64 26.49 -16.04
N LYS A 155 10.34 27.79 -15.90
CA LYS A 155 9.04 28.27 -15.42
C LYS A 155 7.87 27.74 -16.26
N SER A 156 7.97 27.83 -17.59
CA SER A 156 6.91 27.38 -18.50
C SER A 156 6.70 25.86 -18.43
N GLU A 157 7.79 25.09 -18.37
CA GLU A 157 7.71 23.63 -18.18
C GLU A 157 7.09 23.27 -16.83
N THR A 158 7.47 23.98 -15.75
CA THR A 158 6.90 23.76 -14.41
C THR A 158 5.37 23.98 -14.41
N ILE A 159 4.90 25.05 -15.06
CA ILE A 159 3.47 25.35 -15.20
C ILE A 159 2.76 24.27 -16.03
N SER A 160 3.42 23.75 -17.08
CA SER A 160 2.85 22.66 -17.89
C SER A 160 2.72 21.36 -17.09
N GLU A 161 3.70 21.04 -16.24
CA GLU A 161 3.69 19.83 -15.41
C GLU A 161 2.66 19.90 -14.28
N PHE A 162 2.45 21.08 -13.70
CA PHE A 162 1.47 21.31 -12.62
C PHE A 162 0.66 22.59 -12.88
N LYS A 163 -0.44 22.47 -13.62
CA LYS A 163 -1.23 23.63 -14.10
C LYS A 163 -1.79 24.52 -12.99
N ALA A 164 -2.10 23.94 -11.82
CA ALA A 164 -2.65 24.69 -10.69
C ALA A 164 -1.60 25.50 -9.91
N ILE A 165 -0.32 25.47 -10.29
CA ILE A 165 0.76 26.12 -9.54
C ILE A 165 0.65 27.65 -9.56
N LYS A 166 0.92 28.27 -8.42
CA LYS A 166 1.02 29.73 -8.30
C LYS A 166 2.17 30.26 -9.16
N LYS A 167 1.88 31.15 -10.09
CA LYS A 167 2.83 31.62 -11.12
C LYS A 167 3.65 32.83 -10.68
N ASP A 168 3.08 33.64 -9.79
CA ASP A 168 3.76 34.79 -9.22
C ASP A 168 4.99 34.35 -8.42
N GLY A 169 6.13 35.01 -8.63
CA GLY A 169 7.42 34.63 -8.04
C GLY A 169 8.03 33.30 -8.52
N LEU A 170 7.33 32.48 -9.31
CA LEU A 170 7.85 31.18 -9.76
C LEU A 170 9.05 31.38 -10.70
N PHE A 171 10.19 30.78 -10.34
CA PHE A 171 11.44 30.80 -11.11
C PHE A 171 11.60 29.56 -12.02
N GLY A 172 11.03 28.43 -11.61
CA GLY A 172 11.11 27.14 -12.30
C GLY A 172 10.91 26.01 -11.31
N GLY A 173 11.56 24.87 -11.55
CA GLY A 173 11.47 23.76 -10.61
C GLY A 173 12.38 22.60 -10.98
N ILE A 174 12.17 21.49 -10.28
CA ILE A 174 12.78 20.21 -10.60
C ILE A 174 11.68 19.16 -10.65
N THR A 175 11.72 18.31 -11.67
CA THR A 175 10.89 17.12 -11.74
C THR A 175 11.68 15.90 -11.34
N TYR A 176 11.08 14.97 -10.60
CA TYR A 176 11.64 13.65 -10.33
C TYR A 176 10.53 12.60 -10.31
N TYR A 177 10.89 11.32 -10.17
CA TYR A 177 9.94 10.22 -10.17
C TYR A 177 9.96 9.43 -8.87
N ASP A 178 8.76 9.18 -8.36
CA ASP A 178 8.46 8.17 -7.35
C ASP A 178 7.33 7.27 -7.85
N ALA A 179 6.72 6.46 -7.00
CA ALA A 179 5.58 5.64 -7.40
C ALA A 179 4.32 5.97 -6.59
N GLN A 180 3.18 5.80 -7.23
CA GLN A 180 1.84 5.87 -6.63
C GLN A 180 1.20 4.49 -6.67
N PHE A 181 0.37 4.19 -5.67
CA PHE A 181 -0.31 2.91 -5.58
C PHE A 181 -1.66 3.00 -4.88
N ASN A 182 -2.52 2.02 -5.14
CA ASN A 182 -3.74 1.82 -4.36
C ASN A 182 -3.45 0.95 -3.14
N ASP A 183 -3.38 1.59 -1.98
CA ASP A 183 -2.98 1.01 -0.71
C ASP A 183 -3.93 -0.10 -0.23
N ALA A 184 -5.24 0.18 -0.21
CA ALA A 184 -6.25 -0.81 0.13
C ALA A 184 -6.26 -2.00 -0.84
N ARG A 185 -6.15 -1.76 -2.15
CA ARG A 185 -6.14 -2.83 -3.16
C ARG A 185 -4.89 -3.69 -3.07
N LEU A 186 -3.72 -3.09 -2.93
CA LEU A 186 -2.48 -3.85 -2.74
C LEU A 186 -2.54 -4.71 -1.49
N ASN A 187 -3.10 -4.20 -0.38
CA ASN A 187 -3.29 -4.99 0.83
C ASN A 187 -4.18 -6.21 0.62
N VAL A 188 -5.32 -6.03 -0.07
CA VAL A 188 -6.21 -7.15 -0.42
C VAL A 188 -5.51 -8.14 -1.35
N LEU A 189 -4.68 -7.66 -2.27
CA LEU A 189 -3.86 -8.51 -3.13
C LEU A 189 -2.88 -9.36 -2.32
N LEU A 190 -2.24 -8.80 -1.28
CA LEU A 190 -1.39 -9.56 -0.37
C LEU A 190 -2.16 -10.67 0.35
N ALA A 191 -3.33 -10.36 0.91
CA ALA A 191 -4.17 -11.36 1.58
C ALA A 191 -4.62 -12.47 0.60
N ARG A 192 -5.00 -12.11 -0.64
CA ARG A 192 -5.33 -13.07 -1.70
C ARG A 192 -4.13 -13.91 -2.12
N SER A 193 -2.94 -13.32 -2.20
CA SER A 193 -1.70 -14.03 -2.49
C SER A 193 -1.35 -15.01 -1.37
N ALA A 194 -1.46 -14.61 -0.10
CA ALA A 194 -1.30 -15.53 1.03
C ALA A 194 -2.25 -16.73 0.90
N GLN A 195 -3.53 -16.49 0.61
CA GLN A 195 -4.51 -17.56 0.41
C GLN A 195 -4.16 -18.45 -0.80
N LYS A 196 -3.67 -17.87 -1.90
CA LYS A 196 -3.23 -18.61 -3.10
C LYS A 196 -2.03 -19.51 -2.80
N GLU A 197 -1.11 -19.07 -1.94
CA GLU A 197 0.02 -19.86 -1.44
C GLU A 197 -0.36 -20.83 -0.31
N GLY A 198 -1.66 -20.96 0.02
CA GLY A 198 -2.17 -21.97 0.96
C GLY A 198 -2.41 -21.49 2.39
N ALA A 199 -2.25 -20.20 2.69
CA ALA A 199 -2.63 -19.65 3.99
C ALA A 199 -4.14 -19.75 4.22
N VAL A 200 -4.53 -19.95 5.48
CA VAL A 200 -5.91 -19.77 5.92
C VAL A 200 -6.14 -18.30 6.25
N VAL A 201 -7.04 -17.63 5.55
CA VAL A 201 -7.21 -16.16 5.63
C VAL A 201 -8.64 -15.81 5.97
N ALA A 202 -8.88 -15.14 7.10
CA ALA A 202 -10.24 -14.79 7.54
C ALA A 202 -10.31 -13.39 8.17
N ASN A 203 -11.24 -12.57 7.68
CA ASN A 203 -11.63 -11.32 8.33
C ASN A 203 -12.87 -11.52 9.22
N ARG A 204 -13.25 -10.50 9.99
CA ARG A 204 -14.28 -10.57 11.03
C ARG A 204 -13.97 -11.62 12.11
N ILE A 205 -12.69 -11.85 12.40
CA ILE A 205 -12.20 -12.76 13.45
C ILE A 205 -11.38 -11.96 14.46
N GLU A 206 -11.83 -11.93 15.70
CA GLU A 206 -11.20 -11.20 16.80
C GLU A 206 -10.35 -12.14 17.67
N LEU A 207 -9.14 -11.72 18.03
CA LEU A 207 -8.38 -12.33 19.12
C LEU A 207 -9.05 -11.97 20.45
N VAL A 208 -9.43 -12.98 21.23
CA VAL A 208 -10.01 -12.80 22.58
C VAL A 208 -8.95 -12.94 23.66
N SER A 209 -8.16 -14.03 23.60
CA SER A 209 -7.11 -14.31 24.58
C SER A 209 -6.06 -15.25 24.01
N PHE A 210 -4.88 -15.28 24.61
CA PHE A 210 -3.88 -16.31 24.32
C PHE A 210 -4.13 -17.58 25.14
N ILE A 211 -3.79 -18.73 24.57
CA ILE A 211 -3.74 -20.02 25.24
C ILE A 211 -2.27 -20.28 25.59
N LYS A 212 -1.97 -20.49 26.87
CA LYS A 212 -0.60 -20.66 27.37
C LYS A 212 -0.40 -22.01 28.07
N LYS A 213 0.77 -22.60 27.87
CA LYS A 213 1.26 -23.79 28.59
C LYS A 213 2.64 -23.49 29.14
N SER A 214 2.84 -23.69 30.44
CA SER A 214 4.11 -23.38 31.13
C SER A 214 4.64 -21.97 30.84
N GLY A 215 3.75 -20.97 30.81
CA GLY A 215 4.08 -19.58 30.53
C GLY A 215 4.34 -19.22 29.06
N LYS A 216 4.36 -20.20 28.14
CA LYS A 216 4.54 -20.00 26.70
C LYS A 216 3.22 -20.04 25.95
N ILE A 217 3.07 -19.22 24.93
CA ILE A 217 1.89 -19.23 24.05
C ILE A 217 1.93 -20.49 23.18
N VAL A 218 0.80 -21.19 23.10
CA VAL A 218 0.59 -22.38 22.26
C VAL A 218 -0.64 -22.26 21.36
N GLY A 219 -1.34 -21.13 21.43
CA GLY A 219 -2.58 -20.90 20.69
C GLY A 219 -3.28 -19.62 21.09
N ALA A 220 -4.47 -19.43 20.55
CA ALA A 220 -5.33 -18.28 20.80
C ALA A 220 -6.81 -18.69 20.79
N ASN A 221 -7.62 -18.05 21.63
CA ASN A 221 -9.07 -18.09 21.52
C ASN A 221 -9.52 -16.99 20.57
N LEU A 222 -10.23 -17.37 19.52
CA LEU A 222 -10.70 -16.47 18.48
C LEU A 222 -12.23 -16.40 18.49
N LYS A 223 -12.78 -15.22 18.22
CA LYS A 223 -14.23 -15.00 18.10
C LYS A 223 -14.60 -14.64 16.67
N ASP A 224 -15.50 -15.42 16.08
CA ASP A 224 -16.14 -15.04 14.83
C ASP A 224 -17.19 -13.96 15.11
N LEU A 225 -16.97 -12.75 14.60
CA LEU A 225 -17.86 -11.62 14.83
C LEU A 225 -19.17 -11.71 14.05
N GLU A 226 -19.26 -12.56 13.01
CA GLU A 226 -20.51 -12.79 12.29
C GLU A 226 -21.44 -13.76 13.01
N THR A 227 -20.89 -14.70 13.78
CA THR A 227 -21.68 -15.73 14.49
C THR A 227 -21.61 -15.64 16.02
N ALA A 228 -20.79 -14.72 16.54
CA ALA A 228 -20.44 -14.55 17.95
C ALA A 228 -19.80 -15.78 18.64
N LYS A 229 -19.49 -16.85 17.90
CA LYS A 229 -18.90 -18.07 18.44
C LYS A 229 -17.40 -17.90 18.70
N THR A 230 -16.95 -18.38 19.86
CA THR A 230 -15.53 -18.44 20.21
C THR A 230 -15.01 -19.87 20.06
N PHE A 231 -13.80 -20.01 19.53
CA PHE A 231 -13.15 -21.30 19.34
C PHE A 231 -11.62 -21.18 19.51
N PRO A 232 -10.93 -22.25 19.95
CA PRO A 232 -9.48 -22.26 20.07
C PRO A 232 -8.82 -22.49 18.70
N VAL A 233 -7.63 -21.90 18.53
CA VAL A 233 -6.70 -22.20 17.43
C VAL A 233 -5.32 -22.44 18.02
N TYR A 234 -4.71 -23.57 17.68
CA TYR A 234 -3.39 -23.95 18.17
C TYR A 234 -2.31 -23.62 17.15
N THR A 235 -1.19 -23.10 17.63
CA THR A 235 -0.07 -22.70 16.78
C THR A 235 1.27 -22.72 17.49
N LYS A 236 2.37 -22.83 16.74
CA LYS A 236 3.73 -22.85 17.29
C LYS A 236 4.24 -21.45 17.63
N VAL A 237 3.89 -20.43 16.83
CA VAL A 237 4.30 -19.04 17.08
C VAL A 237 3.24 -18.05 16.57
N ILE A 238 3.11 -16.91 17.25
CA ILE A 238 2.15 -15.86 16.91
C ILE A 238 2.86 -14.56 16.56
N ALA A 239 2.43 -13.95 15.46
CA ALA A 239 2.82 -12.62 15.03
C ALA A 239 1.73 -11.59 15.38
N ASN A 240 2.05 -10.61 16.22
CA ASN A 240 1.24 -9.42 16.44
C ASN A 240 1.65 -8.33 15.44
N THR A 241 0.77 -8.07 14.47
CA THR A 241 0.97 -7.07 13.39
C THR A 241 -0.16 -6.05 13.36
N THR A 242 -0.70 -5.74 14.54
CA THR A 242 -1.95 -4.97 14.67
C THR A 242 -1.78 -3.45 14.62
N GLY A 243 -0.67 -2.94 14.08
CA GLY A 243 -0.48 -1.49 13.82
C GLY A 243 -0.71 -0.62 15.06
N ILE A 244 -1.74 0.23 15.03
CA ILE A 244 -2.07 1.13 16.16
C ILE A 244 -2.67 0.40 17.37
N TRP A 245 -2.94 -0.91 17.26
CA TRP A 245 -3.46 -1.76 18.33
C TRP A 245 -2.38 -2.69 18.93
N VAL A 246 -1.10 -2.50 18.57
CA VAL A 246 -0.01 -3.38 19.03
C VAL A 246 0.03 -3.54 20.54
N ASP A 247 -0.11 -2.44 21.29
CA ASP A 247 -0.07 -2.47 22.76
C ASP A 247 -1.28 -3.14 23.38
N HIS A 248 -2.46 -3.02 22.76
CA HIS A 248 -3.64 -3.75 23.22
C HIS A 248 -3.40 -5.26 23.16
N VAL A 249 -2.88 -5.77 22.03
CA VAL A 249 -2.55 -7.19 21.89
C VAL A 249 -1.39 -7.61 22.79
N ARG A 250 -0.36 -6.78 22.97
CA ARG A 250 0.73 -7.07 23.92
C ARG A 250 0.24 -7.17 25.37
N LYS A 251 -0.74 -6.36 25.77
CA LYS A 251 -1.36 -6.41 27.11
C LYS A 251 -2.27 -7.62 27.31
N LEU A 252 -2.87 -8.17 26.25
CA LEU A 252 -3.54 -9.47 26.31
C LEU A 252 -2.56 -10.61 26.61
N ASP A 253 -1.28 -10.45 26.24
CA ASP A 253 -0.22 -11.39 26.59
C ASP A 253 0.30 -11.15 28.02
N ASP A 254 0.73 -9.94 28.35
CA ASP A 254 1.16 -9.56 29.70
C ASP A 254 0.63 -8.16 30.07
N PRO A 255 -0.35 -8.05 30.98
CA PRO A 255 -0.92 -6.77 31.40
C PRO A 255 0.09 -5.78 32.01
N ARG A 256 1.26 -6.27 32.45
CA ARG A 256 2.32 -5.44 33.06
C ARG A 256 3.22 -4.77 32.02
N THR A 257 3.06 -5.09 30.74
CA THR A 257 3.90 -4.52 29.68
C THR A 257 3.60 -3.04 29.48
N PHE A 258 4.64 -2.23 29.31
CA PHE A 258 4.52 -0.80 29.02
C PHE A 258 4.13 -0.56 27.55
N ASN A 259 3.46 0.57 27.30
CA ASN A 259 3.12 0.98 25.94
C ASN A 259 4.39 1.37 25.17
N VAL A 260 4.51 0.88 23.94
CA VAL A 260 5.58 1.29 23.03
C VAL A 260 5.06 2.15 21.88
N LEU A 261 3.74 2.23 21.71
CA LEU A 261 3.10 3.03 20.67
C LEU A 261 3.13 4.52 21.03
N SER A 262 3.59 5.34 20.08
CA SER A 262 3.50 6.80 20.13
C SER A 262 2.73 7.30 18.91
N PRO A 263 1.39 7.16 18.88
CA PRO A 263 0.63 7.34 17.66
C PRO A 263 0.58 8.80 17.22
N SER A 264 0.58 9.01 15.91
CA SER A 264 0.40 10.34 15.30
C SER A 264 -0.65 10.29 14.21
N GLN A 265 -1.58 11.23 14.25
CA GLN A 265 -2.61 11.42 13.25
C GLN A 265 -2.09 12.18 12.03
N GLY A 266 -2.57 11.80 10.86
CA GLY A 266 -2.39 12.52 9.61
C GLY A 266 -3.68 12.53 8.81
N ILE A 267 -4.11 13.70 8.36
CA ILE A 267 -5.29 13.85 7.51
C ILE A 267 -4.90 14.13 6.06
N HIS A 268 -5.87 13.95 5.18
CA HIS A 268 -5.80 14.29 3.77
C HIS A 268 -7.14 14.86 3.31
N LEU A 269 -7.09 15.95 2.56
CA LEU A 269 -8.25 16.59 1.95
C LEU A 269 -8.34 16.18 0.47
N VAL A 270 -9.55 15.93 -0.01
CA VAL A 270 -9.81 15.52 -1.39
C VAL A 270 -10.57 16.61 -2.14
N PHE A 271 -10.06 16.98 -3.30
CA PHE A 271 -10.62 18.01 -4.19
C PHE A 271 -10.91 17.44 -5.58
N SER A 272 -11.74 18.13 -6.35
CA SER A 272 -11.94 17.81 -7.77
C SER A 272 -10.72 18.21 -8.59
N LYS A 273 -10.45 17.49 -9.68
CA LYS A 273 -9.42 17.89 -10.66
C LYS A 273 -9.73 19.18 -11.40
N GLU A 274 -11.01 19.55 -11.49
CA GLU A 274 -11.41 20.85 -12.04
C GLU A 274 -10.92 21.99 -11.15
N ARG A 275 -11.03 21.80 -9.82
CA ARG A 275 -10.59 22.80 -8.85
C ARG A 275 -9.07 22.90 -8.75
N VAL A 276 -8.38 21.75 -8.80
CA VAL A 276 -6.92 21.66 -8.74
C VAL A 276 -6.41 20.86 -9.95
N PRO A 277 -6.26 21.48 -11.13
CA PRO A 277 -5.83 20.76 -12.33
C PRO A 277 -4.35 20.34 -12.24
N CYS A 278 -4.11 19.04 -12.12
CA CYS A 278 -2.77 18.46 -12.13
C CYS A 278 -2.72 17.03 -12.72
N THR A 279 -1.62 16.72 -13.41
CA THR A 279 -1.26 15.37 -13.88
C THR A 279 -0.01 14.82 -13.20
N SER A 280 0.86 15.71 -12.73
CA SER A 280 2.00 15.39 -11.87
C SER A 280 1.64 15.72 -10.41
N ALA A 281 2.30 15.08 -9.45
CA ALA A 281 2.25 15.51 -8.07
C ALA A 281 3.11 16.75 -7.85
N MET A 282 2.79 17.54 -6.83
CA MET A 282 3.64 18.60 -6.31
C MET A 282 4.07 18.27 -4.89
N ILE A 283 5.35 18.48 -4.59
CA ILE A 283 5.89 18.43 -3.24
C ILE A 283 6.09 19.85 -2.73
N ILE A 284 5.53 20.14 -1.55
CA ILE A 284 5.75 21.36 -0.80
C ILE A 284 6.90 21.07 0.18
N PRO A 285 8.13 21.55 -0.08
CA PRO A 285 9.34 21.06 0.57
C PRO A 285 9.49 21.53 2.02
N LYS A 286 8.88 22.66 2.37
CA LYS A 286 8.99 23.23 3.71
C LYS A 286 7.71 23.98 4.06
N THR A 287 6.91 23.40 4.95
CA THR A 287 5.81 24.12 5.62
C THR A 287 6.36 25.06 6.69
N LYS A 288 5.49 25.91 7.25
CA LYS A 288 5.82 26.79 8.39
C LYS A 288 6.45 26.05 9.58
N ASP A 289 6.12 24.78 9.75
CA ASP A 289 6.62 23.92 10.83
C ASP A 289 7.64 22.86 10.37
N GLY A 290 8.24 23.04 9.18
CA GLY A 290 9.35 22.21 8.70
C GLY A 290 8.96 20.84 8.12
N ARG A 291 7.66 20.60 7.90
CA ARG A 291 7.15 19.36 7.30
C ARG A 291 7.13 19.44 5.77
N VAL A 292 6.83 18.30 5.16
CA VAL A 292 6.58 18.16 3.73
C VAL A 292 5.11 17.81 3.52
N VAL A 293 4.47 18.54 2.61
CA VAL A 293 3.08 18.31 2.18
C VAL A 293 3.09 18.00 0.68
N PHE A 294 2.11 17.24 0.21
CA PHE A 294 1.96 16.83 -1.16
C PHE A 294 0.59 17.26 -1.69
N ILE A 295 0.57 17.63 -2.97
CA ILE A 295 -0.65 17.73 -3.76
C ILE A 295 -0.54 16.68 -4.86
N ILE A 296 -1.31 15.61 -4.79
CA ILE A 296 -1.16 14.46 -5.68
C ILE A 296 -2.44 14.22 -6.48
N PRO A 297 -2.35 13.97 -7.79
CA PRO A 297 -3.50 13.44 -8.53
C PRO A 297 -3.81 12.04 -8.01
N TRP A 298 -5.08 11.72 -7.80
CA TRP A 298 -5.53 10.41 -7.35
C TRP A 298 -6.81 10.02 -8.07
N GLU A 299 -6.75 9.01 -8.93
CA GLU A 299 -7.86 8.64 -9.81
C GLU A 299 -8.32 9.87 -10.63
N ASP A 300 -9.59 10.27 -10.52
CA ASP A 300 -10.24 11.46 -11.07
C ASP A 300 -10.24 12.68 -10.11
N HIS A 301 -9.54 12.58 -8.98
CA HIS A 301 -9.49 13.58 -7.91
C HIS A 301 -8.06 14.06 -7.63
N VAL A 302 -7.91 14.92 -6.63
CA VAL A 302 -6.64 15.40 -6.08
C VAL A 302 -6.64 15.28 -4.57
N ILE A 303 -5.54 14.79 -4.00
CA ILE A 303 -5.31 14.68 -2.57
C ILE A 303 -4.30 15.75 -2.13
N LEU A 304 -4.64 16.52 -1.11
CA LEU A 304 -3.74 17.42 -0.39
C LEU A 304 -3.45 16.84 1.00
N GLY A 305 -2.18 16.60 1.31
CA GLY A 305 -1.81 16.08 2.63
C GLY A 305 -0.31 15.87 2.81
N THR A 306 0.18 15.70 4.03
CA THR A 306 -0.59 15.31 5.22
C THR A 306 -0.10 16.04 6.47
N THR A 307 -0.88 15.96 7.55
CA THR A 307 -0.53 16.44 8.88
C THR A 307 0.23 15.38 9.70
N ASP A 308 0.74 15.80 10.85
CA ASP A 308 1.45 14.97 11.83
C ASP A 308 1.12 15.56 13.21
N THR A 309 0.08 15.01 13.84
CA THR A 309 -0.47 15.50 15.11
C THR A 309 -0.40 14.37 16.14
N PRO A 310 0.42 14.49 17.19
CA PRO A 310 0.46 13.49 18.26
C PRO A 310 -0.92 13.28 18.88
N ILE A 311 -1.26 12.03 19.17
CA ILE A 311 -2.51 11.67 19.84
C ILE A 311 -2.24 10.65 20.93
N GLU A 312 -2.99 10.70 22.02
CA GLU A 312 -2.85 9.73 23.11
C GLU A 312 -3.65 8.45 22.84
N ASN A 313 -4.90 8.62 22.39
CA ASN A 313 -5.86 7.52 22.26
C ASN A 313 -6.31 7.40 20.80
N PRO A 314 -5.73 6.48 20.02
CA PRO A 314 -6.11 6.28 18.63
C PRO A 314 -7.51 5.66 18.54
N GLY A 315 -8.47 6.45 18.05
CA GLY A 315 -9.82 5.98 17.76
C GLY A 315 -9.87 5.04 16.55
N GLU A 316 -10.91 4.21 16.46
CA GLU A 316 -11.10 3.31 15.32
C GLU A 316 -11.50 4.04 14.03
N GLU A 317 -12.31 5.10 14.16
CA GLU A 317 -12.74 5.97 13.07
C GLU A 317 -12.35 7.43 13.40
N PRO A 318 -11.06 7.77 13.25
CA PRO A 318 -10.58 9.09 13.62
C PRO A 318 -11.13 10.18 12.69
N LEU A 319 -11.41 11.34 13.28
CA LEU A 319 -11.80 12.57 12.59
C LEU A 319 -10.65 13.60 12.67
N PRO A 320 -10.62 14.61 11.77
CA PRO A 320 -9.68 15.70 11.89
C PRO A 320 -9.76 16.37 13.26
N ILE A 321 -8.62 16.74 13.83
CA ILE A 321 -8.54 17.40 15.14
C ILE A 321 -7.88 18.76 15.04
N GLY A 322 -8.14 19.63 16.03
CA GLY A 322 -7.51 20.95 16.12
C GLY A 322 -7.68 21.76 14.83
N ASN A 323 -6.57 22.25 14.29
CA ASN A 323 -6.52 23.08 13.08
C ASN A 323 -5.98 22.34 11.85
N GLU A 324 -6.02 20.99 11.83
CA GLU A 324 -5.40 20.20 10.76
C GLU A 324 -5.92 20.54 9.35
N VAL A 325 -7.23 20.78 9.23
CA VAL A 325 -7.86 21.17 7.95
C VAL A 325 -7.34 22.53 7.50
N GLN A 326 -7.42 23.54 8.38
CA GLN A 326 -6.95 24.89 8.07
C GLN A 326 -5.46 24.92 7.75
N PHE A 327 -4.64 24.17 8.48
CA PHE A 327 -3.21 24.04 8.21
C PHE A 327 -2.94 23.56 6.79
N LEU A 328 -3.67 22.54 6.31
CA LEU A 328 -3.49 22.03 4.95
C LEU A 328 -3.98 23.03 3.91
N LEU A 329 -5.14 23.68 4.13
CA LEU A 329 -5.64 24.72 3.23
C LEU A 329 -4.66 25.88 3.11
N ASP A 330 -4.17 26.41 4.23
CA ASP A 330 -3.18 27.49 4.27
C ASP A 330 -1.90 27.08 3.53
N THR A 331 -1.36 25.91 3.85
CA THR A 331 -0.12 25.40 3.23
C THR A 331 -0.30 25.18 1.73
N GLY A 332 -1.43 24.61 1.29
CA GLY A 332 -1.71 24.39 -0.12
C GLY A 332 -1.87 25.70 -0.89
N ASN A 333 -2.59 26.67 -0.31
CA ASN A 333 -2.89 27.96 -0.93
C ASN A 333 -1.67 28.87 -1.10
N GLU A 334 -0.57 28.62 -0.38
CA GLU A 334 0.72 29.27 -0.65
C GLU A 334 1.27 28.92 -2.05
N TYR A 335 0.90 27.75 -2.60
CA TYR A 335 1.42 27.20 -3.85
C TYR A 335 0.39 27.06 -4.97
N LEU A 336 -0.89 27.32 -4.70
CA LEU A 336 -1.96 27.23 -5.70
C LEU A 336 -2.29 28.62 -6.27
N GLU A 337 -2.39 28.71 -7.60
CA GLU A 337 -2.81 29.94 -8.29
C GLU A 337 -4.23 30.36 -7.89
N ASN A 338 -5.13 29.38 -7.76
CA ASN A 338 -6.52 29.59 -7.37
C ASN A 338 -6.75 28.96 -5.99
N PRO A 339 -6.74 29.73 -4.88
CA PRO A 339 -6.82 29.21 -3.52
C PRO A 339 -8.09 28.42 -3.22
N VAL A 340 -7.96 27.21 -2.69
CA VAL A 340 -9.08 26.35 -2.29
C VAL A 340 -9.57 26.68 -0.88
N THR A 341 -10.86 26.42 -0.63
CA THR A 341 -11.53 26.65 0.65
C THR A 341 -12.17 25.37 1.17
N GLU A 342 -12.72 25.40 2.39
CA GLU A 342 -13.45 24.26 2.95
C GLU A 342 -14.63 23.82 2.07
N LYS A 343 -15.26 24.75 1.34
CA LYS A 343 -16.39 24.45 0.44
C LYS A 343 -15.98 23.60 -0.77
N ASP A 344 -14.69 23.59 -1.11
CA ASP A 344 -14.15 22.81 -2.22
C ASP A 344 -13.82 21.36 -1.82
N ILE A 345 -13.86 21.03 -0.52
CA ILE A 345 -13.51 19.71 0.01
C ILE A 345 -14.63 18.72 -0.30
N LEU A 346 -14.32 17.68 -1.08
CA LEU A 346 -15.26 16.61 -1.42
C LEU A 346 -15.27 15.49 -0.37
N SER A 347 -14.12 15.20 0.23
CA SER A 347 -14.00 14.24 1.32
C SER A 347 -12.71 14.47 2.12
N VAL A 348 -12.69 13.91 3.33
CA VAL A 348 -11.53 13.88 4.21
C VAL A 348 -11.30 12.45 4.67
N PHE A 349 -10.04 12.02 4.68
CA PHE A 349 -9.68 10.76 5.34
C PHE A 349 -8.53 10.99 6.32
N VAL A 350 -8.53 10.18 7.38
CA VAL A 350 -7.65 10.34 8.53
C VAL A 350 -6.97 9.01 8.83
N GLY A 351 -5.65 8.98 8.77
CA GLY A 351 -4.83 7.82 9.12
C GLY A 351 -4.05 8.06 10.41
N ILE A 352 -3.82 6.99 11.18
CA ILE A 352 -2.99 7.05 12.38
C ILE A 352 -1.74 6.23 12.14
N ARG A 353 -0.57 6.84 12.35
CA ARG A 353 0.74 6.23 12.17
C ARG A 353 1.10 5.42 13.42
N PRO A 354 1.41 4.13 13.30
CA PRO A 354 1.79 3.30 14.43
C PRO A 354 3.27 3.45 14.77
N LEU A 355 3.71 4.66 15.12
CA LEU A 355 5.11 4.92 15.47
C LEU A 355 5.45 4.23 16.79
N ILE A 356 6.67 3.72 16.89
CA ILE A 356 7.15 2.98 18.06
C ILE A 356 8.27 3.77 18.72
N SER A 357 8.14 3.97 20.02
CA SER A 357 9.11 4.63 20.87
C SER A 357 9.43 3.69 22.04
N PRO A 358 10.44 2.82 21.91
CA PRO A 358 10.81 1.88 22.99
C PRO A 358 11.23 2.61 24.28
N GLU A 359 11.73 3.83 24.14
CA GLU A 359 12.22 4.69 25.24
C GLU A 359 11.16 5.70 25.73
N GLY A 360 9.96 5.73 25.13
CA GLY A 360 8.86 6.60 25.58
C GLY A 360 8.95 8.08 25.17
N ASN A 361 9.85 8.45 24.25
CA ASN A 361 9.88 9.80 23.67
C ASN A 361 8.58 10.09 22.88
N GLN A 362 7.97 11.25 23.11
CA GLN A 362 6.66 11.65 22.56
C GLN A 362 6.76 12.62 21.36
N ASP A 363 7.95 13.08 20.97
CA ASP A 363 8.11 13.94 19.79
C ASP A 363 7.99 13.13 18.48
N THR A 364 6.76 12.92 18.02
CA THR A 364 6.44 12.06 16.87
C THR A 364 7.05 12.53 15.55
N LYS A 365 7.44 13.82 15.43
CA LYS A 365 8.04 14.34 14.21
C LYS A 365 9.46 13.79 13.99
N ASN A 366 10.16 13.50 15.08
CA ASN A 366 11.56 13.05 15.10
C ASN A 366 11.72 11.56 15.43
N ILE A 367 10.66 10.88 15.89
CA ILE A 367 10.69 9.42 16.11
C ILE A 367 11.00 8.69 14.79
N SER A 368 11.93 7.74 14.88
CA SER A 368 12.30 6.88 13.74
C SER A 368 11.05 6.20 13.18
N ARG A 369 10.92 6.24 11.85
CA ARG A 369 9.86 5.51 11.14
C ARG A 369 10.29 4.10 10.74
N GLU A 370 11.34 3.60 11.37
CA GLU A 370 11.80 2.23 11.21
C GLU A 370 10.84 1.27 11.93
N GLU A 371 10.83 0.05 11.45
CA GLU A 371 10.18 -1.07 12.10
C GLU A 371 10.96 -1.54 13.33
N VAL A 372 10.24 -2.06 14.32
CA VAL A 372 10.83 -2.69 15.50
C VAL A 372 10.18 -4.06 15.67
N ILE A 373 11.01 -5.07 15.96
CA ILE A 373 10.54 -6.40 16.34
C ILE A 373 10.79 -6.62 17.83
N LEU A 374 9.70 -6.81 18.58
CA LEU A 374 9.71 -7.08 20.01
C LEU A 374 9.29 -8.53 20.24
N VAL A 375 9.97 -9.24 21.14
CA VAL A 375 9.63 -10.62 21.50
C VAL A 375 9.32 -10.66 23.00
N SER A 376 8.14 -11.16 23.37
CA SER A 376 7.78 -11.32 24.78
C SER A 376 8.36 -12.61 25.37
N ASN A 377 8.39 -12.68 26.70
CA ASN A 377 8.82 -13.88 27.41
C ASN A 377 7.96 -15.11 27.11
N SER A 378 6.69 -14.91 26.73
CA SER A 378 5.78 -15.99 26.37
C SER A 378 5.94 -16.47 24.91
N GLY A 379 6.74 -15.77 24.10
CA GLY A 379 7.01 -16.09 22.69
C GLY A 379 6.16 -15.30 21.68
N LEU A 380 5.41 -14.27 22.09
CA LEU A 380 4.71 -13.39 21.16
C LEU A 380 5.72 -12.52 20.40
N VAL A 381 5.71 -12.57 19.08
CA VAL A 381 6.54 -11.70 18.22
C VAL A 381 5.70 -10.54 17.72
N THR A 382 6.03 -9.31 18.13
CA THR A 382 5.32 -8.10 17.72
C THR A 382 6.15 -7.30 16.74
N MET A 383 5.57 -6.91 15.62
CA MET A 383 6.15 -5.91 14.72
C MET A 383 5.33 -4.63 14.78
N GLY A 384 5.99 -3.52 15.13
CA GLY A 384 5.42 -2.18 15.11
C GLY A 384 6.24 -1.24 14.23
N GLY A 385 5.69 -0.07 13.91
CA GLY A 385 6.38 0.91 13.08
C GLY A 385 6.36 0.57 11.59
N GLY A 386 7.40 1.03 10.89
CA GLY A 386 7.60 0.79 9.46
C GLY A 386 6.72 1.61 8.52
N LYS A 387 6.78 1.29 7.22
CA LYS A 387 6.13 2.02 6.14
C LYS A 387 5.59 1.08 5.07
N TRP A 388 4.59 1.56 4.33
CA TRP A 388 4.11 0.88 3.13
C TRP A 388 5.22 0.61 2.11
N SER A 389 6.17 1.52 1.91
CA SER A 389 7.26 1.32 0.94
C SER A 389 8.15 0.11 1.25
N THR A 390 8.25 -0.31 2.51
CA THR A 390 9.16 -1.38 2.96
C THR A 390 8.42 -2.62 3.46
N TYR A 391 7.09 -2.71 3.27
CA TYR A 391 6.28 -3.80 3.86
C TYR A 391 6.81 -5.20 3.53
N ARG A 392 7.34 -5.42 2.31
CA ARG A 392 7.80 -6.75 1.86
C ARG A 392 9.11 -7.14 2.55
N LYS A 393 10.05 -6.20 2.71
CA LYS A 393 11.25 -6.40 3.53
C LYS A 393 10.90 -6.61 5.01
N MET A 394 9.98 -5.81 5.56
CA MET A 394 9.47 -6.01 6.92
C MET A 394 8.85 -7.40 7.11
N ALA A 395 8.08 -7.88 6.13
CA ALA A 395 7.50 -9.23 6.16
C ALA A 395 8.59 -10.31 6.16
N GLU A 396 9.63 -10.14 5.33
CA GLU A 396 10.79 -11.05 5.30
C GLU A 396 11.49 -11.14 6.66
N ASP A 397 11.77 -10.00 7.29
CA ASP A 397 12.45 -9.94 8.58
C ASP A 397 11.56 -10.47 9.73
N LEU A 398 10.26 -10.21 9.68
CA LEU A 398 9.30 -10.75 10.64
C LEU A 398 9.22 -12.27 10.55
N VAL A 399 9.10 -12.83 9.34
CA VAL A 399 9.01 -14.27 9.14
C VAL A 399 10.31 -14.96 9.55
N ASP A 400 11.47 -14.38 9.24
CA ASP A 400 12.77 -14.88 9.73
C ASP A 400 12.78 -14.94 11.26
N LYS A 401 12.27 -13.90 11.93
CA LYS A 401 12.18 -13.90 13.40
C LYS A 401 11.19 -14.93 13.93
N LEU A 402 10.04 -15.10 13.29
CA LEU A 402 9.03 -16.11 13.67
C LEU A 402 9.59 -17.52 13.57
N ILE A 403 10.36 -17.82 12.52
CA ILE A 403 11.05 -19.11 12.35
C ILE A 403 12.00 -19.36 13.52
N GLN A 404 12.81 -18.36 13.89
CA GLN A 404 13.73 -18.45 15.02
C GLN A 404 13.00 -18.68 16.35
N ILE A 405 11.98 -17.87 16.66
CA ILE A 405 11.28 -17.92 17.95
C ILE A 405 10.40 -19.17 18.07
N GLY A 406 9.75 -19.58 16.99
CA GLY A 406 8.94 -20.79 16.93
C GLY A 406 9.75 -22.08 16.84
N ASN A 407 11.09 -22.00 16.75
CA ASN A 407 11.98 -23.11 16.47
C ASN A 407 11.48 -23.97 15.30
N LEU A 408 11.09 -23.29 14.21
CA LEU A 408 10.54 -23.94 13.04
C LEU A 408 11.68 -24.43 12.15
N GLU A 409 11.49 -25.60 11.54
CA GLU A 409 12.40 -26.06 10.50
C GLU A 409 12.44 -25.06 9.34
N VAL A 410 13.64 -24.74 8.88
CA VAL A 410 13.85 -23.88 7.72
C VAL A 410 13.41 -24.65 6.48
N ARG A 411 12.38 -24.14 5.80
CA ARG A 411 11.87 -24.68 4.53
C ARG A 411 12.52 -23.91 3.37
N GLU A 412 11.77 -23.03 2.71
CA GLU A 412 12.30 -22.20 1.63
C GLU A 412 12.78 -20.82 2.11
N LYS A 413 13.68 -20.20 1.34
CA LYS A 413 14.07 -18.79 1.53
C LYS A 413 12.99 -17.85 0.98
N CYS A 414 12.98 -16.60 1.47
CA CYS A 414 12.09 -15.56 0.94
C CYS A 414 12.29 -15.39 -0.58
N SER A 415 11.20 -15.58 -1.34
CA SER A 415 11.16 -15.41 -2.79
C SER A 415 10.16 -14.36 -3.25
N THR A 416 9.51 -13.64 -2.32
CA THR A 416 8.46 -12.64 -2.59
C THR A 416 8.92 -11.49 -3.47
N LYS A 417 10.22 -11.21 -3.51
CA LYS A 417 10.82 -10.20 -4.41
C LYS A 417 10.67 -10.51 -5.90
N PHE A 418 10.43 -11.77 -6.27
CA PHE A 418 10.25 -12.21 -7.66
C PHE A 418 8.80 -12.62 -7.96
N TYR A 419 7.88 -12.35 -7.05
CA TYR A 419 6.52 -12.84 -7.15
C TYR A 419 5.72 -12.06 -8.19
N VAL A 420 5.05 -12.79 -9.08
CA VAL A 420 4.09 -12.21 -10.03
C VAL A 420 2.71 -12.21 -9.36
N TYR A 421 2.26 -11.03 -8.92
CA TYR A 421 0.98 -10.91 -8.25
C TYR A 421 -0.19 -11.28 -9.19
N PRO A 422 -1.33 -11.75 -8.65
CA PRO A 422 -2.55 -11.88 -9.43
C PRO A 422 -2.86 -10.59 -10.21
N GLY A 423 -3.14 -10.71 -11.50
CA GLY A 423 -3.36 -9.58 -12.41
C GLY A 423 -2.09 -8.97 -13.03
N ALA A 424 -0.89 -9.37 -12.59
CA ALA A 424 0.37 -8.89 -13.16
C ALA A 424 0.88 -9.73 -14.34
N ALA A 425 0.52 -11.02 -14.41
CA ALA A 425 0.92 -11.89 -15.50
C ALA A 425 0.40 -11.34 -16.84
N ASP A 426 1.29 -11.23 -17.84
CA ASP A 426 1.01 -10.68 -19.17
C ASP A 426 0.39 -9.28 -19.17
N TYR A 427 0.64 -8.50 -18.12
CA TYR A 427 0.20 -7.11 -18.03
C TYR A 427 0.92 -6.24 -19.05
N SER A 428 0.18 -5.37 -19.73
CA SER A 428 0.71 -4.29 -20.57
C SER A 428 0.03 -2.97 -20.24
N GLU A 429 0.69 -1.85 -20.52
CA GLU A 429 0.09 -0.52 -20.38
C GLU A 429 -1.08 -0.27 -21.35
N SER A 430 -1.15 -1.06 -22.42
CA SER A 430 -2.22 -1.04 -23.42
C SER A 430 -3.37 -2.00 -23.12
N LEU A 431 -3.35 -2.72 -21.98
CA LEU A 431 -4.37 -3.71 -21.63
C LEU A 431 -5.80 -3.12 -21.67
N TYR A 432 -5.96 -1.83 -21.34
CA TYR A 432 -7.25 -1.14 -21.42
C TYR A 432 -7.87 -1.22 -22.81
N GLN A 433 -7.10 -1.21 -23.90
CA GLN A 433 -7.60 -1.32 -25.28
C GLN A 433 -8.25 -2.69 -25.52
N GLU A 434 -7.66 -3.74 -24.96
CA GLU A 434 -8.21 -5.10 -25.00
C GLU A 434 -9.53 -5.17 -24.21
N ILE A 435 -9.58 -4.53 -23.04
CA ILE A 435 -10.78 -4.44 -22.19
C ILE A 435 -11.90 -3.67 -22.91
N GLU A 436 -11.60 -2.49 -23.48
CA GLU A 436 -12.54 -1.66 -24.25
C GLU A 436 -13.17 -2.48 -25.38
N LYS A 437 -12.35 -3.16 -26.19
CA LYS A 437 -12.83 -3.97 -27.31
C LYS A 437 -13.69 -5.16 -26.84
N THR A 438 -13.29 -5.82 -25.75
CA THR A 438 -13.95 -7.05 -25.27
C THR A 438 -15.30 -6.78 -24.60
N TYR A 439 -15.39 -5.68 -23.86
CA TYR A 439 -16.56 -5.33 -23.05
C TYR A 439 -17.37 -4.17 -23.62
N LYS A 440 -16.88 -3.48 -24.67
CA LYS A 440 -17.53 -2.32 -25.29
C LYS A 440 -17.82 -1.20 -24.28
N ILE A 441 -16.81 -0.87 -23.49
CA ILE A 441 -16.85 0.18 -22.45
C ILE A 441 -15.90 1.31 -22.81
N ASP A 442 -16.07 2.48 -22.20
CA ASP A 442 -15.24 3.65 -22.46
C ASP A 442 -13.82 3.52 -21.89
N THR A 443 -12.91 4.35 -22.39
CA THR A 443 -11.49 4.35 -22.03
C THR A 443 -11.22 4.61 -20.56
N ILE A 444 -12.00 5.48 -19.93
CA ILE A 444 -11.80 5.85 -18.52
C ILE A 444 -12.13 4.64 -17.66
N PHE A 445 -13.26 3.99 -17.92
CA PHE A 445 -13.68 2.81 -17.18
C PHE A 445 -12.75 1.61 -17.45
N ALA A 446 -12.32 1.40 -18.70
CA ALA A 446 -11.35 0.35 -19.03
C ALA A 446 -9.99 0.54 -18.34
N LYS A 447 -9.46 1.77 -18.31
CA LYS A 447 -8.23 2.09 -17.57
C LYS A 447 -8.40 1.87 -16.07
N ARG A 448 -9.57 2.20 -15.51
CA ARG A 448 -9.88 1.93 -14.11
C ARG A 448 -9.87 0.43 -13.81
N LEU A 449 -10.54 -0.38 -14.63
CA LEU A 449 -10.54 -1.84 -14.47
C LEU A 449 -9.13 -2.43 -14.59
N GLN A 450 -8.37 -1.98 -15.59
CA GLN A 450 -6.96 -2.34 -15.76
C GLN A 450 -6.17 -2.05 -14.48
N ASN A 451 -6.32 -0.85 -13.91
CA ASN A 451 -5.53 -0.43 -12.76
C ASN A 451 -5.98 -1.10 -11.45
N TYR A 452 -7.18 -1.68 -11.39
CA TYR A 452 -7.68 -2.39 -10.20
C TYR A 452 -7.39 -3.89 -10.23
N TYR A 453 -7.52 -4.51 -11.40
CA TYR A 453 -7.52 -5.96 -11.54
C TYR A 453 -6.41 -6.49 -12.46
N GLY A 454 -5.75 -5.61 -13.21
CA GLY A 454 -4.80 -6.04 -14.24
C GLY A 454 -5.45 -7.05 -15.18
N THR A 455 -4.76 -8.15 -15.46
CA THR A 455 -5.28 -9.24 -16.31
C THR A 455 -6.40 -10.06 -15.68
N GLU A 456 -6.64 -9.99 -14.36
CA GLU A 456 -7.78 -10.67 -13.72
C GLU A 456 -9.13 -10.03 -14.07
N VAL A 457 -9.14 -8.87 -14.74
CA VAL A 457 -10.37 -8.25 -15.23
C VAL A 457 -11.23 -9.22 -16.05
N PHE A 458 -10.59 -10.11 -16.83
CA PHE A 458 -11.27 -11.10 -17.66
C PHE A 458 -11.95 -12.19 -16.85
N GLU A 459 -11.33 -12.59 -15.75
CA GLU A 459 -11.90 -13.54 -14.81
C GLU A 459 -13.06 -12.88 -14.03
N VAL A 460 -12.88 -11.64 -13.59
CA VAL A 460 -13.88 -10.89 -12.81
C VAL A 460 -15.15 -10.62 -13.61
N LEU A 461 -15.01 -10.21 -14.87
CA LEU A 461 -16.14 -9.88 -15.75
C LEU A 461 -16.66 -11.07 -16.57
N GLY A 462 -16.05 -12.25 -16.42
CA GLY A 462 -16.60 -13.50 -16.95
C GLY A 462 -16.52 -13.68 -18.47
N LYS A 463 -15.53 -13.06 -19.14
CA LYS A 463 -15.16 -13.39 -20.51
C LYS A 463 -13.70 -13.78 -20.55
N ASN A 464 -13.42 -15.02 -20.99
CA ASN A 464 -12.05 -15.48 -21.19
C ASN A 464 -11.30 -14.49 -22.07
N ARG A 465 -10.06 -14.19 -21.68
CA ARG A 465 -9.11 -13.48 -22.52
C ARG A 465 -8.95 -14.32 -23.80
N ASN A 466 -9.67 -13.95 -24.85
CA ASN A 466 -9.51 -14.62 -26.13
C ASN A 466 -8.11 -14.27 -26.62
N TYR A 467 -7.17 -15.18 -26.42
CA TYR A 467 -5.87 -15.11 -27.06
C TYR A 467 -6.12 -14.98 -28.57
N TRP A 468 -5.96 -13.77 -29.10
CA TRP A 468 -5.94 -13.49 -30.53
C TRP A 468 -4.66 -14.07 -31.21
N GLU A 469 -4.09 -15.14 -30.66
CA GLU A 469 -2.94 -15.85 -31.23
C GLU A 469 -3.29 -16.75 -32.42
N LYS A 470 -4.56 -17.01 -32.72
CA LYS A 470 -4.91 -17.79 -33.93
C LYS A 470 -4.93 -16.98 -35.22
N GLU A 471 -5.15 -15.67 -35.21
CA GLU A 471 -5.15 -14.90 -36.47
C GLU A 471 -3.75 -14.44 -36.92
N PHE A 472 -2.84 -14.11 -35.98
CA PHE A 472 -1.49 -13.68 -36.35
C PHE A 472 -0.54 -14.83 -36.72
N ARG A 473 -0.76 -16.05 -36.21
CA ARG A 473 0.04 -17.22 -36.61
C ARG A 473 -0.38 -17.80 -37.97
N ILE A 474 -1.63 -17.58 -38.38
CA ILE A 474 -2.11 -17.92 -39.73
C ILE A 474 -1.64 -16.90 -40.77
N SER A 475 -1.47 -15.62 -40.40
CA SER A 475 -0.94 -14.61 -41.33
C SER A 475 0.54 -14.82 -41.66
N LYS A 476 1.40 -15.20 -40.69
CA LYS A 476 2.81 -15.53 -40.96
C LYS A 476 2.99 -16.79 -41.82
N ARG A 477 2.17 -17.83 -41.63
CA ARG A 477 2.20 -19.02 -42.52
C ARG A 477 1.68 -18.71 -43.94
N LYS A 478 0.65 -17.85 -44.09
CA LYS A 478 0.21 -17.39 -45.41
C LYS A 478 1.20 -16.43 -46.09
N PHE A 479 1.98 -15.66 -45.31
CA PHE A 479 2.99 -14.76 -45.85
C PHE A 479 4.25 -15.53 -46.33
N CYS A 480 4.70 -16.55 -45.59
CA CYS A 480 5.79 -17.43 -46.04
C CYS A 480 5.43 -18.29 -47.26
N LEU A 481 4.16 -18.69 -47.43
CA LEU A 481 3.70 -19.47 -48.60
C LEU A 481 3.42 -18.63 -49.85
N ARG A 482 3.36 -17.29 -49.74
CA ARG A 482 3.20 -16.39 -50.91
C ARG A 482 4.53 -15.94 -51.52
N LEU A 483 5.63 -15.97 -50.75
CA LEU A 483 6.96 -15.58 -51.25
C LEU A 483 7.68 -16.70 -52.01
N THR A 484 7.25 -17.96 -51.88
CA THR A 484 7.84 -19.11 -52.61
C THR A 484 7.13 -19.48 -53.91
N LYS A 485 6.08 -18.75 -54.32
CA LYS A 485 5.35 -18.98 -55.58
C LYS A 485 5.62 -17.97 -56.70
N ASN A 486 6.40 -16.92 -56.43
CA ASN A 486 6.79 -15.89 -57.43
C ASN A 486 8.31 -15.84 -57.69
N LEU A 487 9.02 -16.93 -57.40
CA LEU A 487 10.40 -17.15 -57.83
C LEU A 487 10.49 -18.52 -58.51
N ARG A 488 9.98 -18.58 -59.73
CA ARG A 488 10.35 -19.50 -60.81
C ARG A 488 9.92 -18.92 -62.13
#